data_AF-A0A8C5J424-F1
#
_entry.id   AF-A0A8C5J424-F1
#
_cell.length_a   1.000
_cell.length_b   1.000
_cell.length_c   1.000
_cell.angle_alpha   90.00
_cell.angle_beta   90.00
_cell.angle_gamma   90.00
#
_symmetry.space_group_name_H-M   'P 1'
#
loop_
_entity.id
_entity.type
_entity.pdbx_description
1 polymer ?
#
loop_
_entity_poly.entity_id
_entity_poly.type
_entity_poly.pdbx_seq_one_letter_code
_entity_poly.pdbx_strand_id
1 'polypeptide(L)'
;LKYSLNLINRKLVLEPKVCINSRIVVVGASDVGISFLETLIFWPRLKFNNLTLISIHGLPGKDPLISKYRRFLINSHCFNDEDYAQMSLCSWVNVVVGKMTSINRSAKYVVVSKEKVPYDYLVLCTGQSYQVITSQWPQRYTEKVPSNLFTLNDAQDCFEAALWLEEHRLIKSTENIIVYGNTIDTYTTVEALLSLGIEGSRIHLVWAPPGSASPCLLEATLEQAVCEALEGARVVVHPNSILAQWGHGDNGLLTWAAFTTASTLLHLQCSAFFSFAYRTLDYDIFKAVTDACLVFDGRVVIDTAFHTNDASIRAAGPLTKFSRRYYRDELTHSNFNSKEIGFELAASMLSLFDSKLQPSSEPPEGSDRLIPVYRRCKVQGGVLPGGYNYLHISKPGIPVPLDVELDPYDRGTEIVTGEAAQGNYFRIHFSRYNMVDSITCFSKEPFPVSNYICLYRQHERLLNDLYYRWGAGQLTDLYR
;
A
#
# COMPACT_ATOMS: atom_id res chain seq x y z
N LEU A 1 4.54 -25.62 -7.12
CA LEU A 1 4.14 -24.60 -8.12
C LEU A 1 2.63 -24.74 -8.33
N LYS A 2 1.84 -23.81 -7.77
CA LYS A 2 0.42 -23.67 -8.13
C LYS A 2 0.37 -23.00 -9.51
N TYR A 3 -0.47 -23.50 -10.40
CA TYR A 3 -0.61 -23.05 -11.79
C TYR A 3 -2.03 -22.55 -12.04
N SER A 4 -2.23 -21.66 -13.00
CA SER A 4 -3.57 -21.24 -13.42
C SER A 4 -4.30 -22.42 -14.06
N LEU A 5 -5.43 -22.81 -13.47
CA LEU A 5 -6.35 -23.76 -14.08
C LEU A 5 -7.58 -23.00 -14.55
N ASN A 6 -7.60 -22.64 -15.83
CA ASN A 6 -8.71 -21.94 -16.43
C ASN A 6 -9.82 -22.94 -16.79
N LEU A 7 -10.87 -23.00 -15.98
CA LEU A 7 -12.07 -23.79 -16.29
C LEU A 7 -12.99 -23.00 -17.22
N ILE A 8 -13.18 -23.50 -18.43
CA ILE A 8 -14.15 -22.96 -19.38
C ILE A 8 -15.38 -23.87 -19.38
N ASN A 9 -16.52 -23.36 -18.91
CA ASN A 9 -17.78 -24.11 -18.94
C ASN A 9 -18.57 -23.80 -20.23
N ARG A 10 -19.54 -24.66 -20.56
CA ARG A 10 -20.39 -24.49 -21.75
C ARG A 10 -21.09 -23.14 -21.80
N LYS A 11 -21.48 -22.57 -20.64
CA LYS A 11 -22.11 -21.26 -20.55
C LYS A 11 -21.17 -20.13 -21.00
N LEU A 12 -19.91 -20.17 -20.58
CA LEU A 12 -18.87 -19.20 -20.96
C LEU A 12 -18.46 -19.29 -22.44
N VAL A 13 -18.64 -20.46 -23.06
CA VAL A 13 -18.39 -20.65 -24.51
C VAL A 13 -19.57 -20.18 -25.35
N LEU A 14 -20.79 -20.42 -24.88
CA LEU A 14 -22.01 -20.16 -25.65
C LEU A 14 -22.56 -18.74 -25.48
N GLU A 15 -22.22 -18.04 -24.40
CA GLU A 15 -22.61 -16.63 -24.25
C GLU A 15 -21.77 -15.75 -25.18
N PRO A 16 -22.39 -15.02 -26.14
CA PRO A 16 -21.65 -14.16 -27.05
C PRO A 16 -21.03 -13.00 -26.27
N LYS A 17 -19.71 -12.86 -26.39
CA LYS A 17 -18.97 -11.73 -25.81
C LYS A 17 -18.88 -10.59 -26.82
N VAL A 18 -19.18 -9.37 -26.38
CA VAL A 18 -18.94 -8.17 -27.18
C VAL A 18 -17.45 -7.84 -27.13
N CYS A 19 -16.83 -7.78 -28.31
CA CYS A 19 -15.42 -7.41 -28.43
C CYS A 19 -15.26 -5.90 -28.31
N ILE A 20 -14.43 -5.47 -27.37
CA ILE A 20 -14.05 -4.07 -27.18
C ILE A 20 -12.62 -3.89 -27.70
N ASN A 21 -12.49 -3.08 -28.74
CA ASN A 21 -11.22 -2.79 -29.40
C ASN A 21 -10.57 -1.48 -28.93
N SER A 22 -11.23 -0.74 -28.03
CA SER A 22 -10.66 0.46 -27.44
C SER A 22 -9.34 0.15 -26.73
N ARG A 23 -8.32 0.98 -26.96
CA ARG A 23 -7.01 0.89 -26.32
C ARG A 23 -7.11 1.44 -24.91
N ILE A 24 -7.16 0.56 -23.92
CA ILE A 24 -7.19 0.93 -22.51
C ILE A 24 -5.78 0.75 -21.95
N VAL A 25 -5.16 1.87 -21.59
CA VAL A 25 -3.80 1.90 -21.03
C VAL A 25 -3.88 2.19 -19.54
N VAL A 26 -3.37 1.27 -18.73
CA VAL A 26 -3.27 1.40 -17.27
C VAL A 26 -1.83 1.71 -16.91
N VAL A 27 -1.60 2.78 -16.15
CA VAL A 27 -0.26 3.19 -15.69
C VAL A 27 -0.13 2.90 -14.20
N GLY A 28 0.77 1.99 -13.86
CA GLY A 28 1.04 1.54 -12.49
C GLY A 28 0.42 0.19 -12.18
N ALA A 29 1.26 -0.78 -11.81
CA ALA A 29 0.83 -2.12 -11.36
C ALA A 29 0.52 -2.16 -9.85
N SER A 30 -0.18 -1.14 -9.34
CA SER A 30 -0.64 -1.13 -7.94
C SER A 30 -1.82 -2.06 -7.73
N ASP A 31 -2.16 -2.36 -6.47
CA ASP A 31 -3.36 -3.14 -6.12
C ASP A 31 -4.65 -2.61 -6.81
N VAL A 32 -4.77 -1.28 -6.98
CA VAL A 32 -5.89 -0.65 -7.68
C VAL A 32 -5.87 -1.01 -9.17
N GLY A 33 -4.71 -0.87 -9.83
CA GLY A 33 -4.55 -1.18 -11.25
C GLY A 33 -4.73 -2.66 -11.57
N ILE A 34 -4.22 -3.54 -10.69
CA ILE A 34 -4.40 -4.99 -10.80
C ILE A 34 -5.88 -5.37 -10.62
N SER A 35 -6.56 -4.84 -9.60
CA SER A 35 -7.99 -5.09 -9.39
C SER A 35 -8.86 -4.57 -10.55
N PHE A 36 -8.49 -3.42 -11.11
CA PHE A 36 -9.13 -2.89 -12.32
C PHE A 36 -9.00 -3.85 -13.50
N LEU A 37 -7.78 -4.34 -13.78
CA LEU A 37 -7.53 -5.30 -14.86
C LEU A 37 -8.23 -6.64 -14.61
N GLU A 38 -8.16 -7.17 -13.39
CA GLU A 38 -8.87 -8.37 -12.95
C GLU A 38 -10.36 -8.27 -13.30
N THR A 39 -11.00 -7.16 -12.92
CA THR A 39 -12.42 -6.94 -13.12
C THR A 39 -12.80 -6.85 -14.60
N LEU A 40 -11.99 -6.17 -15.43
CA LEU A 40 -12.27 -6.07 -16.88
C LEU A 40 -12.10 -7.41 -17.60
N ILE A 41 -11.03 -8.16 -17.29
CA ILE A 41 -10.69 -9.43 -17.97
C ILE A 41 -11.74 -10.49 -17.68
N PHE A 42 -12.17 -10.58 -16.42
CA PHE A 42 -13.13 -11.59 -15.98
C PHE A 42 -14.59 -11.12 -16.09
N TRP A 43 -14.86 -9.97 -16.73
CA TRP A 43 -16.23 -9.54 -16.99
C TRP A 43 -16.92 -10.50 -17.97
N PRO A 44 -18.06 -11.14 -17.60
CA PRO A 44 -18.60 -12.26 -18.37
C PRO A 44 -18.97 -11.93 -19.83
N ARG A 45 -19.45 -10.70 -20.08
CA ARG A 45 -20.08 -10.31 -21.35
C ARG A 45 -19.17 -9.58 -22.33
N LEU A 46 -18.00 -9.14 -21.87
CA LEU A 46 -17.09 -8.32 -22.68
C LEU A 46 -15.79 -9.07 -22.91
N LYS A 47 -15.16 -8.81 -24.04
CA LYS A 47 -13.80 -9.24 -24.33
C LYS A 47 -12.98 -8.02 -24.77
N PHE A 48 -12.03 -7.61 -23.94
CA PHE A 48 -11.12 -6.52 -24.26
C PHE A 48 -9.93 -7.06 -25.03
N ASN A 49 -9.67 -6.53 -26.24
CA ASN A 49 -8.57 -6.99 -27.08
C ASN A 49 -7.28 -6.17 -26.87
N ASN A 50 -7.40 -4.93 -26.38
CA ASN A 50 -6.31 -3.96 -26.31
C ASN A 50 -6.16 -3.41 -24.89
N LEU A 51 -5.83 -4.28 -23.93
CA LEU A 51 -5.43 -3.90 -22.57
C LEU A 51 -3.91 -3.81 -22.49
N THR A 52 -3.40 -2.66 -22.07
CA THR A 52 -1.96 -2.43 -21.89
C THR A 52 -1.67 -1.93 -20.49
N LEU A 53 -0.72 -2.57 -19.79
CA LEU A 53 -0.20 -2.13 -18.50
C LEU A 53 1.19 -1.54 -18.69
N ILE A 54 1.38 -0.30 -18.24
CA ILE A 54 2.69 0.35 -18.11
C ILE A 54 3.12 0.26 -16.65
N SER A 55 4.27 -0.33 -16.39
CA SER A 55 4.80 -0.50 -15.03
C SER A 55 6.32 -0.54 -15.06
N ILE A 56 6.98 0.02 -14.05
CA ILE A 56 8.44 0.11 -13.98
C ILE A 56 9.07 -1.30 -14.04
N HIS A 57 8.52 -2.24 -13.27
CA HIS A 57 9.01 -3.62 -13.18
C HIS A 57 8.07 -4.64 -13.86
N GLY A 58 7.03 -4.17 -14.57
CA GLY A 58 6.03 -5.00 -15.21
C GLY A 58 4.95 -5.54 -14.25
N LEU A 59 4.41 -6.73 -14.54
CA LEU A 59 3.40 -7.39 -13.71
C LEU A 59 4.00 -7.99 -12.43
N PRO A 60 3.34 -7.85 -11.27
CA PRO A 60 3.73 -8.48 -10.02
C PRO A 60 3.55 -10.01 -10.05
N GLY A 61 4.17 -10.71 -9.10
CA GLY A 61 3.96 -12.15 -8.87
C GLY A 61 4.66 -13.10 -9.84
N LYS A 62 5.62 -12.61 -10.66
CA LYS A 62 6.34 -13.43 -11.64
C LYS A 62 7.38 -14.39 -11.02
N ASP A 63 8.02 -13.98 -9.94
CA ASP A 63 9.11 -14.75 -9.31
C ASP A 63 8.79 -15.07 -7.85
N PRO A 64 8.65 -16.37 -7.48
CA PRO A 64 8.50 -16.79 -6.10
C PRO A 64 9.69 -16.44 -5.21
N LEU A 65 10.89 -16.25 -5.75
CA LEU A 65 12.08 -15.88 -4.96
C LEU A 65 11.95 -14.45 -4.41
N ILE A 66 11.33 -13.56 -5.18
CA ILE A 66 11.07 -12.17 -4.80
C ILE A 66 10.10 -12.11 -3.61
N SER A 67 9.18 -13.07 -3.46
CA SER A 67 8.19 -13.04 -2.39
C SER A 67 8.81 -13.18 -0.99
N LYS A 68 9.96 -13.86 -0.87
CA LYS A 68 10.74 -13.95 0.37
C LYS A 68 11.13 -12.57 0.91
N TYR A 69 11.42 -11.62 0.01
CA TYR A 69 11.89 -10.28 0.35
C TYR A 69 10.76 -9.26 0.49
N ARG A 70 9.48 -9.67 0.35
CA ARG A 70 8.34 -8.78 0.67
C ARG A 70 8.26 -8.38 2.13
N ARG A 71 9.03 -9.03 3.01
CA ARG A 71 9.09 -8.74 4.45
C ARG A 71 9.60 -7.34 4.78
N PHE A 72 10.27 -6.66 3.84
CA PHE A 72 10.72 -5.28 4.03
C PHE A 72 9.56 -4.28 4.14
N LEU A 73 8.41 -4.55 3.51
CA LEU A 73 7.26 -3.65 3.47
C LEU A 73 6.02 -4.26 4.11
N ILE A 74 5.12 -3.41 4.57
CA ILE A 74 3.80 -3.82 5.04
C ILE A 74 2.95 -4.32 3.87
N ASN A 75 2.25 -5.44 4.08
CA ASN A 75 1.39 -6.07 3.10
C ASN A 75 -0.05 -5.55 3.23
N SER A 76 -0.66 -5.18 2.10
CA SER A 76 -2.08 -4.76 2.03
C SER A 76 -3.06 -5.95 2.07
N HIS A 77 -2.55 -7.17 1.86
CA HIS A 77 -3.31 -8.40 1.70
C HIS A 77 -4.40 -8.34 0.60
N CYS A 78 -4.28 -7.42 -0.36
CA CYS A 78 -5.20 -7.33 -1.51
C CYS A 78 -4.99 -8.48 -2.50
N PHE A 79 -3.74 -8.85 -2.72
CA PHE A 79 -3.31 -9.93 -3.60
C PHE A 79 -2.11 -10.67 -3.00
N ASN A 80 -2.13 -12.00 -3.08
CA ASN A 80 -1.00 -12.85 -2.77
C ASN A 80 -0.41 -13.50 -4.05
N ASP A 81 0.67 -14.26 -3.92
CA ASP A 81 1.31 -14.91 -5.07
C ASP A 81 0.41 -15.92 -5.79
N GLU A 82 -0.50 -16.56 -5.05
CA GLU A 82 -1.47 -17.49 -5.61
C GLU A 82 -2.51 -16.74 -6.44
N ASP A 83 -2.97 -15.58 -5.98
CA ASP A 83 -3.91 -14.74 -6.72
C ASP A 83 -3.29 -14.33 -8.07
N TYR A 84 -2.04 -13.85 -8.06
CA TYR A 84 -1.33 -13.47 -9.29
C TYR A 84 -1.15 -14.66 -10.24
N ALA A 85 -0.76 -15.82 -9.71
CA ALA A 85 -0.59 -17.03 -10.50
C ALA A 85 -1.92 -17.52 -11.10
N GLN A 86 -3.01 -17.46 -10.34
CA GLN A 86 -4.34 -17.90 -10.79
C GLN A 86 -4.95 -16.94 -11.82
N MET A 87 -4.82 -15.64 -11.62
CA MET A 87 -5.32 -14.62 -12.55
C MET A 87 -4.62 -14.68 -13.92
N SER A 88 -3.34 -15.05 -13.95
CA SER A 88 -2.54 -15.20 -15.17
C SER A 88 -2.63 -13.98 -16.09
N LEU A 89 -2.52 -12.76 -15.52
CA LEU A 89 -2.71 -11.50 -16.23
C LEU A 89 -1.82 -11.34 -17.47
N CYS A 90 -0.64 -11.97 -17.47
CA CYS A 90 0.28 -11.96 -18.60
C CYS A 90 -0.31 -12.56 -19.89
N SER A 91 -1.35 -13.38 -19.79
CA SER A 91 -2.05 -13.97 -20.93
C SER A 91 -3.07 -13.01 -21.57
N TRP A 92 -3.46 -11.94 -20.87
CA TRP A 92 -4.57 -11.07 -21.24
C TRP A 92 -4.17 -9.62 -21.47
N VAL A 93 -3.02 -9.20 -20.91
CA VAL A 93 -2.59 -7.81 -20.87
C VAL A 93 -1.22 -7.67 -21.52
N ASN A 94 -1.09 -6.72 -22.43
CA ASN A 94 0.20 -6.32 -22.98
C ASN A 94 0.97 -5.53 -21.92
N VAL A 95 2.22 -5.90 -21.63
CA VAL A 95 3.02 -5.22 -20.61
C VAL A 95 4.10 -4.39 -21.27
N VAL A 96 4.09 -3.09 -21.01
CA VAL A 96 5.16 -2.17 -21.38
C VAL A 96 5.96 -1.86 -20.12
N VAL A 97 7.17 -2.42 -20.04
CA VAL A 97 8.06 -2.23 -18.89
C VAL A 97 8.77 -0.89 -19.02
N GLY A 98 8.59 -0.02 -18.04
CA GLY A 98 9.22 1.29 -18.01
C GLY A 98 8.42 2.33 -17.24
N LYS A 99 9.06 3.48 -17.03
CA LYS A 99 8.47 4.62 -16.33
C LYS A 99 7.81 5.56 -17.32
N MET A 100 6.56 5.92 -17.07
CA MET A 100 5.87 6.95 -17.84
C MET A 100 6.43 8.32 -17.47
N THR A 101 6.80 9.13 -18.48
CA THR A 101 7.43 10.44 -18.28
C THR A 101 6.65 11.61 -18.85
N SER A 102 5.65 11.35 -19.73
CA SER A 102 4.83 12.41 -20.31
C SER A 102 3.47 11.87 -20.77
N ILE A 103 2.45 12.73 -20.71
CA ILE A 103 1.10 12.47 -21.23
C ILE A 103 0.79 13.53 -22.29
N ASN A 104 0.47 13.11 -23.51
CA ASN A 104 -0.08 13.97 -24.53
C ASN A 104 -1.58 13.69 -24.69
N ARG A 105 -2.41 14.66 -24.26
CA ARG A 105 -3.88 14.55 -24.28
C ARG A 105 -4.48 14.75 -25.65
N SER A 106 -4.00 15.73 -26.41
CA SER A 106 -4.56 16.07 -27.72
C SER A 106 -4.33 14.96 -28.73
N ALA A 107 -3.14 14.35 -28.72
CA ALA A 107 -2.79 13.22 -29.58
C ALA A 107 -3.05 11.84 -28.95
N LYS A 108 -3.55 11.79 -27.70
CA LYS A 108 -3.86 10.59 -26.93
C LYS A 108 -2.77 9.52 -26.94
N TYR A 109 -1.58 9.88 -26.44
CA TYR A 109 -0.52 8.92 -26.16
C TYR A 109 0.24 9.30 -24.89
N VAL A 110 0.88 8.31 -24.27
CA VAL A 110 1.85 8.52 -23.20
C VAL A 110 3.24 8.17 -23.68
N VAL A 111 4.27 8.76 -23.06
CA VAL A 111 5.67 8.44 -23.35
C VAL A 111 6.22 7.58 -22.23
N VAL A 112 6.78 6.43 -22.60
CA VAL A 112 7.45 5.48 -21.70
C VAL A 112 8.83 5.20 -22.26
N SER A 113 9.89 5.47 -21.51
CA SER A 113 11.27 5.21 -21.97
C SER A 113 11.59 5.77 -23.38
N LYS A 114 11.02 6.94 -23.74
CA LYS A 114 11.09 7.62 -25.06
C LYS A 114 10.22 7.01 -26.18
N GLU A 115 9.52 5.92 -25.93
CA GLU A 115 8.55 5.33 -26.85
C GLU A 115 7.14 5.86 -26.59
N LYS A 116 6.31 5.93 -27.65
CA LYS A 116 4.93 6.41 -27.56
C LYS A 116 3.96 5.24 -27.47
N VAL A 117 3.15 5.22 -26.42
CA VAL A 117 2.08 4.24 -26.22
C VAL A 117 0.74 4.96 -26.40
N PRO A 118 -0.01 4.70 -27.48
CA PRO A 118 -1.27 5.39 -27.72
C PRO A 118 -2.42 4.78 -26.92
N TYR A 119 -3.41 5.60 -26.56
CA TYR A 119 -4.58 5.20 -25.78
C TYR A 119 -5.87 5.78 -26.35
N ASP A 120 -6.99 5.11 -26.08
CA ASP A 120 -8.33 5.70 -26.20
C ASP A 120 -8.84 6.12 -24.82
N TYR A 121 -8.51 5.31 -23.81
CA TYR A 121 -8.68 5.59 -22.39
C TYR A 121 -7.38 5.37 -21.62
N LEU A 122 -7.02 6.32 -20.77
CA LEU A 122 -5.86 6.25 -19.89
C LEU A 122 -6.32 6.15 -18.43
N VAL A 123 -5.76 5.22 -17.68
CA VAL A 123 -6.07 5.00 -16.28
C VAL A 123 -4.79 5.15 -15.45
N LEU A 124 -4.74 6.15 -14.59
CA LEU A 124 -3.58 6.44 -13.73
C LEU A 124 -3.76 5.78 -12.36
N CYS A 125 -2.93 4.79 -12.06
CA CYS A 125 -2.95 4.00 -10.83
C CYS A 125 -1.54 3.87 -10.21
N THR A 126 -0.68 4.86 -10.38
CA THR A 126 0.73 4.82 -9.94
C THR A 126 0.94 4.92 -8.42
N GLY A 127 -0.13 5.19 -7.66
CA GLY A 127 -0.04 5.33 -6.21
C GLY A 127 0.90 6.44 -5.75
N GLN A 128 1.46 6.28 -4.56
CA GLN A 128 2.50 7.14 -3.99
C GLN A 128 3.74 6.28 -3.73
N SER A 129 4.91 6.89 -3.78
CA SER A 129 6.19 6.23 -3.54
C SER A 129 7.00 7.01 -2.50
N TYR A 130 7.85 6.29 -1.77
CA TYR A 130 9.00 6.85 -1.09
C TYR A 130 9.95 7.47 -2.10
N GLN A 131 10.48 8.61 -1.71
CA GLN A 131 11.33 9.43 -2.54
C GLN A 131 12.59 9.78 -1.75
N VAL A 132 13.66 10.12 -2.48
CA VAL A 132 14.93 10.48 -1.88
C VAL A 132 14.83 11.82 -1.16
N ILE A 133 15.27 11.83 0.11
CA ILE A 133 15.18 13.00 0.98
C ILE A 133 16.47 13.80 0.96
N THR A 134 16.34 15.11 0.93
CA THR A 134 17.46 16.05 1.03
C THR A 134 17.21 17.06 2.13
N SER A 135 18.30 17.71 2.54
CA SER A 135 18.34 18.80 3.50
C SER A 135 17.42 19.99 3.17
N GLN A 136 17.13 20.19 1.88
CA GLN A 136 16.39 21.36 1.37
C GLN A 136 14.90 21.09 1.20
N TRP A 137 14.34 20.18 1.99
CA TRP A 137 12.93 19.84 1.90
C TRP A 137 12.01 21.07 1.97
N PRO A 138 11.02 21.22 1.07
CA PRO A 138 10.48 20.23 0.11
C PRO A 138 11.15 20.22 -1.28
N GLN A 139 12.32 20.86 -1.47
CA GLN A 139 13.06 20.78 -2.74
C GLN A 139 13.53 19.36 -2.99
N ARG A 140 13.16 18.82 -4.15
CA ARG A 140 13.41 17.42 -4.53
C ARG A 140 14.85 17.24 -4.98
N TYR A 141 15.45 16.09 -4.67
CA TYR A 141 16.77 15.73 -5.17
C TYR A 141 16.74 15.51 -6.68
N THR A 142 17.60 16.21 -7.43
CA THR A 142 17.69 16.09 -8.90
C THR A 142 19.00 15.46 -9.37
N GLU A 143 19.91 15.17 -8.45
CA GLU A 143 21.20 14.56 -8.74
C GLU A 143 21.11 13.02 -8.76
N LYS A 144 22.23 12.37 -9.10
CA LYS A 144 22.30 10.92 -9.16
C LYS A 144 22.19 10.33 -7.75
N VAL A 145 21.14 9.55 -7.53
CA VAL A 145 20.91 8.84 -6.26
C VAL A 145 22.04 7.82 -6.03
N PRO A 146 22.69 7.81 -4.85
CA PRO A 146 23.66 6.79 -4.49
C PRO A 146 23.03 5.39 -4.53
N SER A 147 23.74 4.38 -5.02
CA SER A 147 23.20 3.02 -5.16
C SER A 147 22.95 2.32 -3.81
N ASN A 148 23.50 2.85 -2.72
CA ASN A 148 23.29 2.35 -1.36
C ASN A 148 22.26 3.17 -0.56
N LEU A 149 21.54 4.07 -1.23
CA LEU A 149 20.38 4.78 -0.70
C LEU A 149 19.10 4.14 -1.27
N PHE A 150 18.38 3.42 -0.42
CA PHE A 150 17.23 2.62 -0.79
C PHE A 150 15.91 3.32 -0.47
N THR A 151 15.03 3.39 -1.47
CA THR A 151 13.62 3.77 -1.33
C THR A 151 12.76 2.61 -1.82
N LEU A 152 12.33 1.75 -0.91
CA LEU A 152 11.63 0.50 -1.26
C LEU A 152 10.14 0.78 -1.52
N ASN A 153 9.66 0.62 -2.75
CA ASN A 153 8.27 0.90 -3.10
C ASN A 153 7.47 -0.35 -3.50
N ASP A 154 8.15 -1.39 -3.96
CA ASP A 154 7.55 -2.65 -4.32
C ASP A 154 8.48 -3.84 -4.03
N ALA A 155 8.02 -5.03 -4.37
CA ALA A 155 8.73 -6.27 -4.09
C ALA A 155 10.05 -6.39 -4.88
N GLN A 156 10.15 -5.79 -6.06
CA GLN A 156 11.37 -5.81 -6.87
C GLN A 156 12.42 -4.92 -6.23
N ASP A 157 12.05 -3.71 -5.77
CA ASP A 157 12.97 -2.84 -5.02
C ASP A 157 13.50 -3.53 -3.76
N CYS A 158 12.65 -4.28 -3.05
CA CYS A 158 13.04 -5.05 -1.87
C CYS A 158 14.04 -6.16 -2.21
N PHE A 159 13.82 -6.86 -3.32
CA PHE A 159 14.72 -7.90 -3.81
C PHE A 159 16.08 -7.32 -4.21
N GLU A 160 16.09 -6.22 -4.97
CA GLU A 160 17.31 -5.53 -5.39
C GLU A 160 18.11 -5.00 -4.20
N ALA A 161 17.45 -4.44 -3.19
CA ALA A 161 18.12 -4.01 -1.96
C ALA A 161 18.75 -5.20 -1.21
N ALA A 162 18.03 -6.31 -1.06
CA ALA A 162 18.56 -7.48 -0.39
C ALA A 162 19.75 -8.10 -1.13
N LEU A 163 19.66 -8.20 -2.46
CA LEU A 163 20.76 -8.65 -3.32
C LEU A 163 21.98 -7.74 -3.18
N TRP A 164 21.76 -6.42 -3.18
CA TRP A 164 22.84 -5.44 -3.03
C TRP A 164 23.57 -5.61 -1.68
N LEU A 165 22.83 -5.84 -0.58
CA LEU A 165 23.41 -6.11 0.75
C LEU A 165 24.25 -7.41 0.77
N GLU A 166 23.79 -8.45 0.08
CA GLU A 166 24.49 -9.73 -0.03
C GLU A 166 25.79 -9.59 -0.85
N GLU A 167 25.73 -8.95 -2.01
CA GLU A 167 26.86 -8.73 -2.93
C GLU A 167 27.98 -7.90 -2.29
N HIS A 168 27.61 -6.86 -1.55
CA HIS A 168 28.56 -5.98 -0.85
C HIS A 168 29.00 -6.53 0.51
N ARG A 169 28.61 -7.78 0.84
CA ARG A 169 28.97 -8.50 2.08
C ARG A 169 28.62 -7.75 3.38
N LEU A 170 27.63 -6.84 3.34
CA LEU A 170 27.21 -6.05 4.51
C LEU A 170 26.62 -6.91 5.63
N ILE A 171 26.08 -8.07 5.27
CA ILE A 171 25.62 -9.08 6.24
C ILE A 171 26.76 -9.52 7.16
N LYS A 172 27.99 -9.62 6.63
CA LYS A 172 29.19 -10.09 7.36
C LYS A 172 30.15 -8.96 7.76
N SER A 173 29.88 -7.71 7.37
CA SER A 173 30.74 -6.57 7.69
C SER A 173 30.46 -6.04 9.10
N THR A 174 31.30 -5.10 9.56
CA THR A 174 31.10 -4.35 10.80
C THR A 174 30.48 -2.97 10.54
N GLU A 175 29.96 -2.75 9.33
CA GLU A 175 29.46 -1.46 8.92
C GLU A 175 28.00 -1.26 9.35
N ASN A 176 27.65 0.00 9.56
CA ASN A 176 26.35 0.42 10.07
C ASN A 176 25.35 0.64 8.93
N ILE A 177 24.07 0.44 9.25
CA ILE A 177 22.93 0.66 8.36
C ILE A 177 21.98 1.63 9.03
N ILE A 178 21.54 2.64 8.30
CA ILE A 178 20.54 3.60 8.78
C ILE A 178 19.18 3.24 8.19
N VAL A 179 18.15 3.19 9.04
CA VAL A 179 16.75 3.11 8.63
C VAL A 179 16.07 4.38 9.12
N TYR A 180 15.62 5.24 8.21
CA TYR A 180 15.07 6.56 8.53
C TYR A 180 13.59 6.65 8.18
N GLY A 181 12.74 7.05 9.12
CA GLY A 181 11.33 7.36 8.85
C GLY A 181 10.42 7.15 10.06
N ASN A 182 9.12 7.29 9.86
CA ASN A 182 8.09 7.16 10.89
C ASN A 182 6.90 6.26 10.45
N THR A 183 6.99 5.59 9.31
CA THR A 183 5.98 4.65 8.83
C THR A 183 6.22 3.25 9.39
N ILE A 184 5.19 2.41 9.47
CA ILE A 184 5.34 1.01 9.91
C ILE A 184 6.36 0.21 9.08
N ASP A 185 6.60 0.62 7.83
CA ASP A 185 7.60 0.02 6.95
C ASP A 185 9.05 0.11 7.49
N THR A 186 9.33 1.05 8.40
CA THR A 186 10.64 1.12 9.07
C THR A 186 10.86 -0.10 9.96
N TYR A 187 9.83 -0.49 10.71
CA TYR A 187 9.88 -1.64 11.62
C TYR A 187 9.96 -2.96 10.85
N THR A 188 9.18 -3.11 9.77
CA THR A 188 9.27 -4.30 8.91
C THR A 188 10.63 -4.40 8.22
N THR A 189 11.21 -3.27 7.81
CA THR A 189 12.58 -3.23 7.27
C THR A 189 13.63 -3.60 8.30
N VAL A 190 13.55 -3.08 9.54
CA VAL A 190 14.48 -3.46 10.62
C VAL A 190 14.40 -4.97 10.88
N GLU A 191 13.20 -5.52 11.02
CA GLU A 191 13.01 -6.97 11.18
C GLU A 191 13.53 -7.77 9.98
N ALA A 192 13.33 -7.28 8.75
CA ALA A 192 13.87 -7.91 7.55
C ALA A 192 15.41 -7.96 7.59
N LEU A 193 16.08 -6.85 7.95
CA LEU A 193 17.53 -6.79 8.10
C LEU A 193 18.04 -7.74 9.19
N LEU A 194 17.38 -7.78 10.35
CA LEU A 194 17.68 -8.73 11.43
C LEU A 194 17.54 -10.18 10.94
N SER A 195 16.48 -10.49 10.18
CA SER A 195 16.25 -11.83 9.63
C SER A 195 17.26 -12.24 8.55
N LEU A 196 17.91 -11.27 7.89
CA LEU A 196 19.05 -11.52 6.99
C LEU A 196 20.36 -11.80 7.74
N GLY A 197 20.37 -11.68 9.07
CA GLY A 197 21.53 -11.94 9.91
C GLY A 197 22.39 -10.71 10.21
N ILE A 198 21.89 -9.49 9.93
CA ILE A 198 22.57 -8.26 10.33
C ILE A 198 22.40 -8.07 11.84
N GLU A 199 23.51 -7.89 12.54
CA GLU A 199 23.49 -7.65 13.99
C GLU A 199 22.78 -6.32 14.32
N GLY A 200 21.83 -6.35 15.24
CA GLY A 200 21.02 -5.17 15.56
C GLY A 200 21.84 -3.98 16.06
N SER A 201 22.99 -4.21 16.72
CA SER A 201 23.93 -3.16 17.16
C SER A 201 24.46 -2.28 16.02
N ARG A 202 24.39 -2.77 14.77
CA ARG A 202 24.78 -2.06 13.54
C ARG A 202 23.64 -1.32 12.87
N ILE A 203 22.40 -1.53 13.33
CA ILE A 203 21.21 -0.92 12.76
C ILE A 203 20.87 0.33 13.58
N HIS A 204 20.92 1.48 12.92
CA HIS A 204 20.52 2.76 13.46
C HIS A 204 19.12 3.11 12.95
N LEU A 205 18.11 2.93 13.79
CA LEU A 205 16.75 3.35 13.49
C LEU A 205 16.58 4.82 13.88
N VAL A 206 16.32 5.68 12.92
CA VAL A 206 16.17 7.12 13.13
C VAL A 206 14.72 7.52 12.88
N TRP A 207 14.00 7.91 13.93
CA TRP A 207 12.61 8.33 13.82
C TRP A 207 12.53 9.78 13.33
N ALA A 208 11.90 9.95 12.17
CA ALA A 208 11.47 11.28 11.74
C ALA A 208 10.42 11.81 12.72
N PRO A 209 10.40 13.12 13.02
CA PRO A 209 9.38 13.69 13.91
C PRO A 209 7.98 13.33 13.41
N PRO A 210 7.03 13.05 14.31
CA PRO A 210 5.64 12.86 13.93
C PRO A 210 5.17 14.15 13.24
N GLY A 211 4.84 14.07 11.95
CA GLY A 211 4.16 15.16 11.25
C GLY A 211 2.69 15.24 11.69
N SER A 212 1.83 15.83 10.86
CA SER A 212 0.37 15.74 11.00
C SER A 212 -0.21 14.33 10.75
N ALA A 213 0.65 13.32 10.62
CA ALA A 213 0.26 11.93 10.41
C ALA A 213 0.07 11.24 11.77
N SER A 214 -1.02 10.47 11.89
CA SER A 214 -1.29 9.60 13.05
C SER A 214 -0.11 8.65 13.33
N PRO A 215 0.10 8.21 14.59
CA PRO A 215 1.13 7.23 14.91
C PRO A 215 0.96 5.96 14.05
N CYS A 216 2.09 5.37 13.65
CA CYS A 216 2.09 4.22 12.74
C CYS A 216 1.60 2.92 13.40
N LEU A 217 1.75 2.82 14.72
CA LEU A 217 1.08 1.85 15.59
C LEU A 217 0.09 2.62 16.45
N LEU A 218 -1.19 2.24 16.38
CA LEU A 218 -2.26 2.93 17.10
C LEU A 218 -2.33 2.55 18.59
N GLU A 219 -1.79 1.39 18.94
CA GLU A 219 -1.89 0.80 20.28
C GLU A 219 -0.56 0.95 21.04
N ALA A 220 -0.58 1.64 22.17
CA ALA A 220 0.62 1.88 23.00
C ALA A 220 1.26 0.58 23.50
N THR A 221 0.47 -0.46 23.74
CA THR A 221 0.96 -1.79 24.16
C THR A 221 1.79 -2.47 23.08
N LEU A 222 1.42 -2.30 21.81
CA LEU A 222 2.16 -2.84 20.67
C LEU A 222 3.44 -2.03 20.44
N GLU A 223 3.36 -0.70 20.54
CA GLU A 223 4.53 0.17 20.45
C GLU A 223 5.57 -0.19 21.52
N GLN A 224 5.14 -0.39 22.76
CA GLN A 224 5.99 -0.82 23.87
C GLN A 224 6.66 -2.17 23.59
N ALA A 225 5.89 -3.18 23.15
CA ALA A 225 6.42 -4.51 22.83
C ALA A 225 7.44 -4.47 21.66
N VAL A 226 7.22 -3.59 20.67
CA VAL A 226 8.17 -3.38 19.56
C VAL A 226 9.44 -2.68 20.05
N CYS A 227 9.32 -1.67 20.92
CA CYS A 227 10.47 -1.00 21.53
C CYS A 227 11.33 -1.97 22.35
N GLU A 228 10.71 -2.81 23.18
CA GLU A 228 11.40 -3.85 23.95
C GLU A 228 12.10 -4.87 23.03
N ALA A 229 11.48 -5.23 21.90
CA ALA A 229 12.10 -6.13 20.93
C ALA A 229 13.30 -5.50 20.20
N LEU A 230 13.23 -4.21 19.89
CA LEU A 230 14.34 -3.44 19.32
C LEU A 230 15.51 -3.37 20.30
N GLU A 231 15.24 -3.08 21.57
CA GLU A 231 16.24 -3.07 22.64
C GLU A 231 16.86 -4.46 22.85
N GLY A 232 16.05 -5.51 22.88
CA GLY A 232 16.51 -6.90 22.99
C GLY A 232 17.39 -7.34 21.82
N ALA A 233 17.11 -6.84 20.62
CA ALA A 233 17.94 -7.02 19.43
C ALA A 233 19.17 -6.09 19.38
N ARG A 234 19.31 -5.16 20.33
CA ARG A 234 20.35 -4.14 20.43
C ARG A 234 20.33 -3.11 19.28
N VAL A 235 19.17 -2.85 18.70
CA VAL A 235 19.01 -1.81 17.67
C VAL A 235 19.15 -0.43 18.30
N VAL A 236 19.94 0.45 17.69
CA VAL A 236 20.18 1.81 18.21
C VAL A 236 19.11 2.75 17.69
N VAL A 237 18.20 3.18 18.57
CA VAL A 237 17.07 4.06 18.21
C VAL A 237 17.40 5.53 18.50
N HIS A 238 17.19 6.40 17.51
CA HIS A 238 17.38 7.85 17.59
C HIS A 238 16.03 8.55 17.37
N PRO A 239 15.36 9.02 18.44
CA PRO A 239 14.05 9.64 18.32
C PRO A 239 14.13 11.06 17.73
N ASN A 240 13.01 11.55 17.18
CA ASN A 240 12.77 12.96 16.83
C ASN A 240 13.90 13.65 16.06
N SER A 241 14.39 13.01 15.00
CA SER A 241 15.57 13.42 14.26
C SER A 241 15.20 13.77 12.81
N ILE A 242 15.55 14.97 12.36
CA ILE A 242 15.29 15.42 10.97
C ILE A 242 16.56 15.25 10.15
N LEU A 243 16.47 14.60 8.99
CA LEU A 243 17.62 14.46 8.10
C LEU A 243 18.11 15.84 7.63
N ALA A 244 19.30 16.21 8.05
CA ALA A 244 19.89 17.53 7.80
C ALA A 244 20.80 17.54 6.59
N GLN A 245 21.54 16.46 6.35
CA GLN A 245 22.39 16.25 5.17
C GLN A 245 22.90 14.81 5.17
N TRP A 246 23.35 14.33 4.02
CA TRP A 246 24.10 13.09 3.90
C TRP A 246 25.23 13.30 2.90
N GLY A 247 26.32 12.56 3.07
CA GLY A 247 27.52 12.70 2.26
C GLY A 247 27.91 11.39 1.60
N HIS A 248 28.62 11.50 0.49
CA HIS A 248 29.17 10.37 -0.23
C HIS A 248 30.69 10.37 -0.20
N GLY A 249 31.30 9.19 -0.32
CA GLY A 249 32.72 9.03 -0.54
C GLY A 249 33.11 9.23 -2.01
N ASP A 250 34.39 9.05 -2.32
CA ASP A 250 34.95 9.19 -3.68
C ASP A 250 34.36 8.18 -4.68
N ASN A 251 33.87 7.06 -4.18
CA ASN A 251 33.19 6.02 -4.97
C ASN A 251 31.72 6.36 -5.29
N GLY A 252 31.21 7.51 -4.84
CA GLY A 252 29.82 7.93 -5.02
C GLY A 252 28.81 7.18 -4.14
N LEU A 253 29.27 6.36 -3.20
CA LEU A 253 28.43 5.71 -2.20
C LEU A 253 28.25 6.61 -0.99
N LEU A 254 27.05 6.62 -0.42
CA LEU A 254 26.75 7.31 0.82
C LEU A 254 27.57 6.70 1.96
N THR A 255 28.32 7.52 2.70
CA THR A 255 29.18 7.09 3.81
C THR A 255 28.69 7.56 5.17
N TRP A 256 27.89 8.63 5.21
CA TRP A 256 27.35 9.15 6.45
C TRP A 256 26.07 9.97 6.22
N ALA A 257 25.28 10.11 7.27
CA ALA A 257 24.14 11.00 7.34
C ALA A 257 24.16 11.80 8.65
N ALA A 258 23.81 13.08 8.58
CA ALA A 258 23.66 13.95 9.73
C ALA A 258 22.20 14.35 9.92
N PHE A 259 21.77 14.39 11.17
CA PHE A 259 20.41 14.67 11.59
C PHE A 259 20.39 15.82 12.59
N THR A 260 19.44 16.73 12.43
CA THR A 260 19.15 17.76 13.42
C THR A 260 18.21 17.19 14.46
N THR A 261 18.64 17.19 15.72
CA THR A 261 17.81 16.92 16.88
C THR A 261 17.49 18.23 17.60
N ALA A 262 16.64 18.20 18.64
CA ALA A 262 16.28 19.38 19.40
C ALA A 262 17.47 20.10 20.07
N SER A 263 18.57 19.38 20.35
CA SER A 263 19.71 19.90 21.11
C SER A 263 21.06 19.79 20.40
N THR A 264 21.23 18.88 19.44
CA THR A 264 22.53 18.65 18.77
C THR A 264 22.39 18.16 17.32
N LEU A 265 23.51 18.23 16.57
CA LEU A 265 23.66 17.55 15.28
C LEU A 265 24.15 16.11 15.53
N LEU A 266 23.33 15.13 15.19
CA LEU A 266 23.67 13.72 15.26
C LEU A 266 24.32 13.30 13.94
N HIS A 267 25.58 12.86 13.97
CA HIS A 267 26.30 12.41 12.79
C HIS A 267 26.52 10.90 12.84
N LEU A 268 26.00 10.16 11.87
CA LEU A 268 26.07 8.70 11.80
C LEU A 268 26.81 8.26 10.53
N GLN A 269 27.80 7.39 10.70
CA GLN A 269 28.44 6.68 9.57
C GLN A 269 27.55 5.51 9.15
N CYS A 270 27.44 5.24 7.86
CA CYS A 270 26.69 4.10 7.34
C CYS A 270 27.14 3.68 5.95
N SER A 271 26.97 2.41 5.63
CA SER A 271 27.25 1.85 4.30
C SER A 271 25.99 1.51 3.52
N ALA A 272 24.82 1.58 4.17
CA ALA A 272 23.50 1.55 3.54
C ALA A 272 22.52 2.46 4.28
N PHE A 273 21.62 3.09 3.53
CA PHE A 273 20.58 3.98 4.05
C PHE A 273 19.22 3.60 3.47
N PHE A 274 18.23 3.32 4.31
CA PHE A 274 16.85 3.06 3.93
C PHE A 274 15.98 4.26 4.31
N SER A 275 15.27 4.83 3.33
CA SER A 275 14.46 6.04 3.52
C SER A 275 12.96 5.76 3.40
N PHE A 276 12.25 6.01 4.50
CA PHE A 276 10.81 5.83 4.65
C PHE A 276 10.09 7.07 5.22
N ALA A 277 10.70 8.26 5.18
CA ALA A 277 10.14 9.39 5.94
C ALA A 277 8.83 9.95 5.36
N TYR A 278 8.58 9.78 4.06
CA TYR A 278 7.37 10.28 3.44
C TYR A 278 7.08 9.58 2.11
N ARG A 279 5.80 9.40 1.80
CA ARG A 279 5.32 8.96 0.49
C ARG A 279 4.69 10.14 -0.24
N THR A 280 5.05 10.34 -1.50
CA THR A 280 4.47 11.37 -2.36
C THR A 280 4.36 10.89 -3.80
N LEU A 281 3.87 11.75 -4.69
CA LEU A 281 3.87 11.48 -6.11
C LEU A 281 5.29 11.61 -6.68
N ASP A 282 5.72 10.55 -7.36
CA ASP A 282 6.96 10.52 -8.12
C ASP A 282 7.10 11.74 -9.03
N TYR A 283 8.32 12.26 -9.20
CA TYR A 283 8.55 13.49 -9.96
C TYR A 283 8.17 13.39 -11.43
N ASP A 284 8.51 12.30 -12.10
CA ASP A 284 8.21 12.16 -13.53
C ASP A 284 6.70 12.04 -13.74
N ILE A 285 6.00 11.38 -12.82
CA ILE A 285 4.53 11.29 -12.85
C ILE A 285 3.91 12.66 -12.54
N PHE A 286 4.38 13.37 -11.52
CA PHE A 286 3.91 14.71 -11.17
C PHE A 286 4.09 15.68 -12.34
N LYS A 287 5.27 15.66 -12.97
CA LYS A 287 5.58 16.46 -14.14
C LYS A 287 4.68 16.09 -15.32
N ALA A 288 4.55 14.80 -15.63
CA ALA A 288 3.69 14.33 -16.73
C ALA A 288 2.22 14.75 -16.56
N VAL A 289 1.69 14.68 -15.35
CA VAL A 289 0.31 15.10 -15.01
C VAL A 289 0.16 16.62 -15.15
N THR A 290 1.12 17.39 -14.62
CA THR A 290 1.08 18.86 -14.62
C THR A 290 1.26 19.42 -16.04
N ASP A 291 2.24 18.91 -16.78
CA ASP A 291 2.51 19.31 -18.17
C ASP A 291 1.34 18.95 -19.10
N ALA A 292 0.58 17.91 -18.75
CA ALA A 292 -0.67 17.57 -19.44
C ALA A 292 -1.88 18.41 -18.99
N CYS A 293 -1.70 19.41 -18.12
CA CYS A 293 -2.78 20.26 -17.61
C CYS A 293 -3.91 19.45 -16.95
N LEU A 294 -3.58 18.33 -16.29
CA LEU A 294 -4.53 17.65 -15.41
C LEU A 294 -4.61 18.40 -14.09
N VAL A 295 -5.82 18.52 -13.52
CA VAL A 295 -6.00 19.28 -12.28
C VAL A 295 -5.26 18.61 -11.13
N PHE A 296 -4.36 19.35 -10.50
CA PHE A 296 -3.51 18.88 -9.41
C PHE A 296 -3.62 19.82 -8.20
N ASP A 297 -3.97 19.27 -7.04
CA ASP A 297 -4.10 19.98 -5.76
C ASP A 297 -3.45 19.14 -4.65
N GLY A 298 -2.11 19.04 -4.71
CA GLY A 298 -1.31 18.09 -3.93
C GLY A 298 -1.45 16.63 -4.38
N ARG A 299 -2.56 16.29 -5.07
CA ARG A 299 -2.89 15.00 -5.68
C ARG A 299 -3.69 15.24 -6.96
N VAL A 300 -3.82 14.20 -7.80
CA VAL A 300 -4.67 14.27 -9.00
C VAL A 300 -6.13 14.38 -8.57
N VAL A 301 -6.81 15.45 -9.00
CA VAL A 301 -8.19 15.70 -8.61
C VAL A 301 -9.15 14.89 -9.48
N ILE A 302 -10.04 14.14 -8.82
CA ILE A 302 -11.05 13.32 -9.48
C ILE A 302 -12.47 13.61 -8.99
N ASP A 303 -13.45 13.23 -9.81
CA ASP A 303 -14.84 13.12 -9.40
C ASP A 303 -15.16 11.75 -8.75
N THR A 304 -16.44 11.52 -8.42
CA THR A 304 -16.92 10.28 -7.80
C THR A 304 -16.95 9.09 -8.76
N ALA A 305 -16.82 9.36 -10.06
CA ALA A 305 -16.72 8.37 -11.13
C ALA A 305 -15.27 8.22 -11.62
N PHE A 306 -14.28 8.67 -10.85
CA PHE A 306 -12.84 8.57 -11.14
C PHE A 306 -12.35 9.39 -12.34
N HIS A 307 -13.17 10.28 -12.89
CA HIS A 307 -12.73 11.15 -13.99
C HIS A 307 -11.82 12.23 -13.47
N THR A 308 -10.80 12.54 -14.28
CA THR A 308 -10.07 13.81 -14.18
C THR A 308 -10.84 14.92 -14.91
N ASN A 309 -10.21 16.07 -15.16
CA ASN A 309 -10.74 17.09 -16.07
C ASN A 309 -10.70 16.70 -17.55
N ASP A 310 -10.31 15.47 -17.88
CA ASP A 310 -10.36 14.89 -19.22
C ASP A 310 -11.23 13.63 -19.22
N ALA A 311 -12.24 13.57 -20.10
CA ALA A 311 -13.17 12.44 -20.16
C ALA A 311 -12.50 11.12 -20.58
N SER A 312 -11.34 11.18 -21.23
CA SER A 312 -10.56 10.01 -21.64
C SER A 312 -9.54 9.56 -20.59
N ILE A 313 -9.35 10.33 -19.52
CA ILE A 313 -8.35 10.05 -18.48
C ILE A 313 -9.03 9.91 -17.11
N ARG A 314 -8.83 8.74 -16.51
CA ARG A 314 -9.29 8.42 -15.16
C ARG A 314 -8.10 8.20 -14.24
N ALA A 315 -8.29 8.39 -12.94
CA ALA A 315 -7.26 8.12 -11.96
C ALA A 315 -7.86 7.51 -10.70
N ALA A 316 -7.12 6.61 -10.04
CA ALA A 316 -7.58 5.95 -8.83
C ALA A 316 -6.43 5.48 -7.95
N GLY A 317 -6.70 5.35 -6.65
CA GLY A 317 -5.70 4.98 -5.65
C GLY A 317 -4.99 6.17 -5.00
N PRO A 318 -3.94 5.94 -4.19
CA PRO A 318 -3.31 6.96 -3.35
C PRO A 318 -2.81 8.22 -4.08
N LEU A 319 -2.61 8.21 -5.41
CA LEU A 319 -2.26 9.43 -6.15
C LEU A 319 -3.39 10.46 -6.24
N THR A 320 -4.63 10.07 -5.89
CA THR A 320 -5.84 10.86 -6.14
C THR A 320 -6.42 11.51 -4.90
N LYS A 321 -7.18 12.58 -5.14
CA LYS A 321 -8.01 13.31 -4.17
C LYS A 321 -9.36 13.60 -4.81
N PHE A 322 -10.45 13.54 -4.05
CA PHE A 322 -11.76 13.98 -4.53
C PHE A 322 -11.82 15.51 -4.67
N SER A 323 -12.54 16.01 -5.67
CA SER A 323 -12.75 17.45 -5.88
C SER A 323 -13.28 18.16 -4.61
N ARG A 324 -12.79 19.37 -4.33
CA ARG A 324 -13.21 20.15 -3.15
C ARG A 324 -14.70 20.45 -3.10
N ARG A 325 -15.41 20.28 -4.23
CA ARG A 325 -16.88 20.38 -4.30
C ARG A 325 -17.63 19.44 -3.35
N TYR A 326 -16.96 18.38 -2.88
CA TYR A 326 -17.53 17.42 -1.93
C TYR A 326 -17.31 17.79 -0.46
N TYR A 327 -16.57 18.87 -0.16
CA TYR A 327 -16.30 19.36 1.20
C TYR A 327 -15.74 18.27 2.16
N ARG A 328 -14.87 17.41 1.62
CA ARG A 328 -14.28 16.24 2.31
C ARG A 328 -12.84 16.00 1.85
N ASP A 329 -12.00 17.02 2.00
CA ASP A 329 -10.60 17.02 1.52
C ASP A 329 -9.72 15.96 2.19
N GLU A 330 -10.09 15.54 3.40
CA GLU A 330 -9.37 14.54 4.19
C GLU A 330 -9.58 13.10 3.68
N LEU A 331 -10.71 12.85 3.01
CA LEU A 331 -11.03 11.53 2.45
C LEU A 331 -10.38 11.39 1.08
N THR A 332 -9.48 10.42 0.97
CA THR A 332 -8.81 10.05 -0.28
C THR A 332 -8.87 8.54 -0.48
N HIS A 333 -8.51 8.07 -1.66
CA HIS A 333 -8.40 6.63 -1.91
C HIS A 333 -7.38 5.92 -1.00
N SER A 334 -6.44 6.64 -0.37
CA SER A 334 -5.53 6.06 0.65
C SER A 334 -6.26 5.56 1.90
N ASN A 335 -7.49 6.00 2.14
CA ASN A 335 -8.31 5.65 3.31
C ASN A 335 -9.12 4.37 3.11
N PHE A 336 -9.14 3.80 1.91
CA PHE A 336 -10.01 2.70 1.53
C PHE A 336 -9.22 1.49 1.03
N ASN A 337 -9.91 0.37 0.85
CA ASN A 337 -9.32 -0.84 0.31
C ASN A 337 -9.02 -0.68 -1.19
N SER A 338 -7.75 -0.83 -1.58
CA SER A 338 -7.31 -0.66 -2.97
C SER A 338 -8.00 -1.62 -3.95
N LYS A 339 -8.29 -2.85 -3.52
CA LYS A 339 -8.98 -3.84 -4.36
C LYS A 339 -10.43 -3.42 -4.63
N GLU A 340 -11.14 -2.88 -3.63
CA GLU A 340 -12.48 -2.31 -3.83
C GLU A 340 -12.45 -1.11 -4.78
N ILE A 341 -11.50 -0.19 -4.59
CA ILE A 341 -11.34 0.98 -5.47
C ILE A 341 -11.11 0.56 -6.93
N GLY A 342 -10.25 -0.42 -7.18
CA GLY A 342 -10.00 -0.90 -8.54
C GLY A 342 -11.21 -1.57 -9.19
N PHE A 343 -12.00 -2.30 -8.39
CA PHE A 343 -13.27 -2.87 -8.83
C PHE A 343 -14.28 -1.79 -9.22
N GLU A 344 -14.47 -0.78 -8.36
CA GLU A 344 -15.41 0.34 -8.63
C GLU A 344 -14.98 1.20 -9.81
N LEU A 345 -13.67 1.42 -9.98
CA LEU A 345 -13.11 2.07 -11.17
C LEU A 345 -13.46 1.30 -12.45
N ALA A 346 -13.31 -0.02 -12.42
CA ALA A 346 -13.64 -0.87 -13.55
C ALA A 346 -15.15 -0.87 -13.81
N ALA A 347 -15.98 -1.01 -12.78
CA ALA A 347 -17.43 -0.94 -12.87
C ALA A 347 -17.92 0.38 -13.49
N SER A 348 -17.32 1.51 -13.07
CA SER A 348 -17.58 2.83 -13.65
C SER A 348 -17.23 2.88 -15.14
N MET A 349 -16.12 2.28 -15.58
CA MET A 349 -15.75 2.22 -16.99
C MET A 349 -16.57 1.22 -17.81
N LEU A 350 -17.00 0.11 -17.22
CA LEU A 350 -17.81 -0.91 -17.89
C LEU A 350 -19.16 -0.35 -18.37
N SER A 351 -19.70 0.66 -17.69
CA SER A 351 -20.91 1.38 -18.11
C SER A 351 -20.79 2.03 -19.50
N LEU A 352 -19.56 2.32 -19.96
CA LEU A 352 -19.29 2.86 -21.30
C LEU A 352 -19.43 1.80 -22.41
N PHE A 353 -19.25 0.53 -22.06
CA PHE A 353 -19.11 -0.57 -23.03
C PHE A 353 -20.26 -1.57 -22.96
N ASP A 354 -20.95 -1.66 -21.82
CA ASP A 354 -22.04 -2.59 -21.60
C ASP A 354 -23.37 -1.84 -21.51
N SER A 355 -24.15 -1.91 -22.60
CA SER A 355 -25.45 -1.24 -22.69
C SER A 355 -26.46 -1.71 -21.64
N LYS A 356 -26.28 -2.89 -21.04
CA LYS A 356 -27.15 -3.41 -19.98
C LYS A 356 -26.86 -2.84 -18.59
N LEU A 357 -25.71 -2.18 -18.42
CA LEU A 357 -25.34 -1.50 -17.16
C LEU A 357 -25.80 -0.04 -17.12
N GLN A 358 -26.45 0.44 -18.17
CA GLN A 358 -27.07 1.77 -18.18
C GLN A 358 -28.09 1.84 -17.03
N PRO A 359 -27.98 2.81 -16.10
CA PRO A 359 -28.94 2.94 -15.01
C PRO A 359 -30.34 3.16 -15.58
N SER A 360 -31.29 2.35 -15.13
CA SER A 360 -32.70 2.40 -15.55
C SER A 360 -33.44 3.66 -15.08
N SER A 361 -32.81 4.47 -14.22
CA SER A 361 -33.38 5.67 -13.62
C SER A 361 -32.29 6.72 -13.38
N GLU A 362 -32.63 7.99 -13.55
CA GLU A 362 -31.76 9.09 -13.13
C GLU A 362 -31.49 8.98 -11.62
N PRO A 363 -30.24 9.21 -11.19
CA PRO A 363 -29.92 9.21 -9.77
C PRO A 363 -30.64 10.38 -9.09
N PRO A 364 -31.08 10.22 -7.83
CA PRO A 364 -31.79 11.27 -7.11
C PRO A 364 -30.99 12.58 -7.05
N GLU A 365 -31.68 13.73 -7.11
CA GLU A 365 -31.07 15.05 -7.09
C GLU A 365 -30.10 15.21 -5.89
N GLY A 366 -28.89 15.72 -6.13
CA GLY A 366 -27.87 15.96 -5.11
C GLY A 366 -26.96 14.76 -4.78
N SER A 367 -27.21 13.58 -5.37
CA SER A 367 -26.33 12.41 -5.28
C SER A 367 -24.93 12.64 -5.90
N ASP A 368 -24.84 13.59 -6.82
CA ASP A 368 -23.62 14.07 -7.46
C ASP A 368 -22.66 14.80 -6.50
N ARG A 369 -23.10 15.07 -5.27
CA ARG A 369 -22.30 15.73 -4.20
C ARG A 369 -21.85 14.77 -3.09
N LEU A 370 -22.15 13.49 -3.19
CA LEU A 370 -21.77 12.50 -2.17
C LEU A 370 -20.58 11.66 -2.65
N ILE A 371 -19.61 11.46 -1.78
CA ILE A 371 -18.51 10.51 -2.02
C ILE A 371 -19.05 9.07 -1.91
N PRO A 372 -18.60 8.12 -2.76
CA PRO A 372 -19.05 6.73 -2.67
C PRO A 372 -18.70 6.10 -1.32
N VAL A 373 -19.58 5.21 -0.86
CA VAL A 373 -19.35 4.46 0.38
C VAL A 373 -18.60 3.17 0.06
N TYR A 374 -17.34 3.12 0.45
CA TYR A 374 -16.52 1.91 0.40
C TYR A 374 -16.72 1.08 1.67
N ARG A 375 -16.85 -0.24 1.52
CA ARG A 375 -17.27 -1.15 2.60
C ARG A 375 -16.23 -2.19 2.96
N ARG A 376 -15.28 -2.51 2.09
CA ARG A 376 -14.26 -3.52 2.37
C ARG A 376 -13.27 -2.97 3.41
N CYS A 377 -12.82 -3.86 4.30
CA CYS A 377 -11.82 -3.50 5.30
C CYS A 377 -10.50 -3.11 4.66
N LYS A 378 -9.79 -2.19 5.32
CA LYS A 378 -8.38 -1.95 5.05
C LYS A 378 -7.57 -2.94 5.88
N VAL A 379 -6.54 -3.53 5.28
CA VAL A 379 -5.71 -4.53 5.94
C VAL A 379 -4.25 -4.10 5.84
N GLN A 380 -3.53 -4.25 6.94
CA GLN A 380 -2.08 -4.04 7.03
C GLN A 380 -1.50 -5.21 7.80
N GLY A 381 -0.57 -5.96 7.20
CA GLY A 381 0.07 -7.08 7.87
C GLY A 381 1.54 -7.20 7.52
N GLY A 382 2.34 -7.73 8.42
CA GLY A 382 3.79 -7.83 8.23
C GLY A 382 4.46 -8.47 9.44
N VAL A 383 5.80 -8.51 9.44
CA VAL A 383 6.57 -8.98 10.60
C VAL A 383 7.30 -7.80 11.20
N LEU A 384 7.06 -7.55 12.48
CA LEU A 384 7.66 -6.47 13.26
C LEU A 384 8.85 -6.99 14.10
N PRO A 385 9.73 -6.10 14.59
CA PRO A 385 10.94 -6.44 15.31
C PRO A 385 10.72 -7.48 16.41
N GLY A 386 11.59 -8.49 16.45
CA GLY A 386 11.45 -9.64 17.34
C GLY A 386 10.67 -10.79 16.70
N GLY A 387 10.40 -10.73 15.40
CA GLY A 387 9.68 -11.79 14.67
C GLY A 387 8.19 -11.86 15.00
N TYR A 388 7.56 -10.77 15.43
CA TYR A 388 6.12 -10.76 15.69
C TYR A 388 5.34 -10.58 14.39
N ASN A 389 4.44 -11.52 14.10
CA ASN A 389 3.45 -11.42 13.05
C ASN A 389 2.37 -10.42 13.46
N TYR A 390 2.29 -9.31 12.73
CA TYR A 390 1.32 -8.24 12.93
C TYR A 390 0.25 -8.30 11.85
N LEU A 391 -0.99 -8.11 12.26
CA LEU A 391 -2.12 -7.91 11.35
C LEU A 391 -3.07 -6.89 11.98
N HIS A 392 -3.45 -5.90 11.19
CA HIS A 392 -4.48 -4.94 11.54
C HIS A 392 -5.49 -4.86 10.40
N ILE A 393 -6.73 -5.20 10.72
CA ILE A 393 -7.90 -5.09 9.86
C ILE A 393 -8.74 -3.96 10.44
N SER A 394 -9.11 -2.98 9.64
CA SER A 394 -9.88 -1.82 10.12
C SER A 394 -10.98 -1.39 9.16
N LYS A 395 -11.96 -0.68 9.73
CA LYS A 395 -13.01 -0.01 8.97
C LYS A 395 -12.40 0.97 7.96
N PRO A 396 -12.91 1.01 6.72
CA PRO A 396 -12.50 2.02 5.74
C PRO A 396 -12.77 3.43 6.30
N GLY A 397 -11.84 4.35 6.12
CA GLY A 397 -11.99 5.73 6.57
C GLY A 397 -10.70 6.39 7.05
N ILE A 398 -10.87 7.53 7.70
CA ILE A 398 -9.78 8.24 8.37
C ILE A 398 -9.47 7.46 9.65
N PRO A 399 -8.21 7.05 9.89
CA PRO A 399 -7.82 6.44 11.15
C PRO A 399 -8.08 7.43 12.29
N VAL A 400 -8.99 7.09 13.20
CA VAL A 400 -9.22 7.84 14.44
C VAL A 400 -8.71 6.96 15.58
N PRO A 401 -7.75 7.42 16.40
CA PRO A 401 -7.38 6.70 17.61
C PRO A 401 -8.63 6.52 18.49
N LEU A 402 -8.82 5.32 19.05
CA LEU A 402 -10.02 5.01 19.86
C LEU A 402 -10.15 5.88 21.12
N ASP A 403 -9.04 6.44 21.60
CA ASP A 403 -8.99 7.39 22.71
C ASP A 403 -9.55 8.78 22.33
N VAL A 404 -9.69 9.05 21.03
CA VAL A 404 -10.13 10.32 20.45
C VAL A 404 -11.51 10.17 19.79
N GLU A 405 -12.15 8.99 19.81
CA GLU A 405 -13.56 8.87 19.40
C GLU A 405 -14.44 9.69 20.39
N LEU A 406 -14.82 10.88 19.94
CA LEU A 406 -15.47 11.95 20.73
C LEU A 406 -16.86 11.58 21.26
N ASP A 407 -17.46 10.47 20.80
CA ASP A 407 -18.79 10.03 21.23
C ASP A 407 -18.74 8.71 22.02
N PRO A 408 -18.94 8.73 23.35
CA PRO A 408 -18.99 7.50 24.16
C PRO A 408 -20.12 6.55 23.73
N TYR A 409 -21.12 7.00 22.97
CA TYR A 409 -22.20 6.14 22.45
C TYR A 409 -21.83 5.37 21.17
N ASP A 410 -20.75 5.74 20.47
CA ASP A 410 -20.29 5.05 19.26
C ASP A 410 -19.04 4.18 19.50
N ARG A 411 -18.54 4.15 20.75
CA ARG A 411 -17.30 3.48 21.17
C ARG A 411 -17.33 1.94 21.10
N GLY A 412 -18.48 1.34 20.79
CA GLY A 412 -18.58 -0.10 20.57
C GLY A 412 -18.21 -0.96 21.79
N THR A 413 -17.69 -2.16 21.54
CA THR A 413 -17.17 -3.07 22.57
C THR A 413 -15.89 -3.71 22.09
N GLU A 414 -14.95 -3.86 23.01
CA GLU A 414 -13.63 -4.42 22.75
C GLU A 414 -13.42 -5.70 23.55
N ILE A 415 -12.85 -6.70 22.89
CA ILE A 415 -12.40 -7.94 23.52
C ILE A 415 -10.92 -8.09 23.21
N VAL A 416 -10.12 -8.17 24.28
CA VAL A 416 -8.67 -8.40 24.21
C VAL A 416 -8.34 -9.69 24.94
N THR A 417 -7.52 -10.51 24.31
CA THR A 417 -6.91 -11.70 24.93
C THR A 417 -5.40 -11.67 24.73
N GLY A 418 -4.67 -12.20 25.71
CA GLY A 418 -3.21 -12.26 25.70
C GLY A 418 -2.52 -10.91 25.91
N GLU A 419 -1.19 -10.91 25.76
CA GLU A 419 -0.31 -9.79 26.03
C GLU A 419 0.67 -9.57 24.86
N ALA A 420 0.89 -8.31 24.48
CA ALA A 420 1.75 -7.99 23.35
C ALA A 420 3.20 -8.43 23.60
N ALA A 421 3.71 -8.25 24.82
CA ALA A 421 5.05 -8.67 25.22
C ALA A 421 5.26 -10.20 25.16
N GLN A 422 4.19 -10.99 25.38
CA GLN A 422 4.23 -12.45 25.28
C GLN A 422 4.03 -12.94 23.83
N GLY A 423 3.61 -12.06 22.92
CA GLY A 423 3.35 -12.41 21.53
C GLY A 423 2.16 -13.35 21.34
N ASN A 424 1.10 -13.15 22.13
CA ASN A 424 -0.19 -13.83 21.99
C ASN A 424 -1.34 -12.82 22.03
N TYR A 425 -1.10 -11.56 21.66
CA TYR A 425 -2.09 -10.49 21.70
C TYR A 425 -3.08 -10.61 20.56
N PHE A 426 -4.37 -10.56 20.90
CA PHE A 426 -5.48 -10.52 19.96
C PHE A 426 -6.51 -9.53 20.49
N ARG A 427 -6.86 -8.55 19.67
CA ARG A 427 -7.93 -7.59 19.91
C ARG A 427 -8.97 -7.65 18.82
N ILE A 428 -10.23 -7.74 19.19
CA ILE A 428 -11.39 -7.55 18.30
C ILE A 428 -12.21 -6.40 18.84
N HIS A 429 -12.48 -5.43 17.97
CA HIS A 429 -13.41 -4.35 18.23
C HIS A 429 -14.70 -4.58 17.45
N PHE A 430 -15.81 -4.29 18.12
CA PHE A 430 -17.16 -4.39 17.60
C PHE A 430 -17.80 -3.01 17.64
N SER A 431 -18.46 -2.64 16.55
CA SER A 431 -19.29 -1.43 16.49
C SER A 431 -20.48 -1.48 17.46
N ARG A 432 -21.18 -0.36 17.64
CA ARG A 432 -22.47 -0.29 18.38
C ARG A 432 -23.55 -1.28 17.92
N TYR A 433 -23.41 -1.83 16.72
CA TYR A 433 -24.32 -2.83 16.16
C TYR A 433 -23.81 -4.27 16.33
N ASN A 434 -22.82 -4.49 17.20
CA ASN A 434 -22.18 -5.79 17.47
C ASN A 434 -21.57 -6.45 16.22
N MET A 435 -21.19 -5.63 15.25
CA MET A 435 -20.48 -6.05 14.04
C MET A 435 -19.00 -5.80 14.23
N VAL A 436 -18.17 -6.78 13.89
CA VAL A 436 -16.70 -6.61 13.89
C VAL A 436 -16.29 -5.51 12.92
N ASP A 437 -15.62 -4.49 13.42
CA ASP A 437 -15.15 -3.35 12.61
C ASP A 437 -13.62 -3.16 12.64
N SER A 438 -12.93 -3.76 13.61
CA SER A 438 -11.47 -3.80 13.66
C SER A 438 -10.96 -5.08 14.34
N ILE A 439 -9.84 -5.59 13.84
CA ILE A 439 -9.11 -6.72 14.43
C ILE A 439 -7.62 -6.37 14.44
N THR A 440 -6.96 -6.54 15.57
CA THR A 440 -5.51 -6.35 15.70
C THR A 440 -4.90 -7.62 16.32
N CYS A 441 -4.00 -8.26 15.59
CA CYS A 441 -3.29 -9.46 16.01
C CYS A 441 -1.79 -9.14 16.09
N PHE A 442 -1.14 -9.59 17.15
CA PHE A 442 0.30 -9.49 17.34
C PHE A 442 0.81 -10.76 18.02
N SER A 443 1.40 -11.65 17.21
CA SER A 443 1.73 -13.02 17.62
C SER A 443 3.12 -13.48 17.19
N LYS A 444 3.82 -14.26 18.02
CA LYS A 444 5.06 -14.96 17.60
C LYS A 444 4.77 -16.06 16.57
N GLU A 445 3.62 -16.70 16.67
CA GLU A 445 3.21 -17.75 15.75
C GLU A 445 2.47 -17.18 14.54
N PRO A 446 2.68 -17.73 13.33
CA PRO A 446 1.94 -17.33 12.15
C PRO A 446 0.48 -17.75 12.25
N PHE A 447 -0.42 -16.93 11.73
CA PHE A 447 -1.87 -17.16 11.77
C PHE A 447 -2.53 -17.00 10.39
N PRO A 448 -3.69 -17.63 10.15
CA PRO A 448 -4.34 -17.61 8.84
C PRO A 448 -5.04 -16.27 8.57
N VAL A 449 -4.31 -15.30 8.02
CA VAL A 449 -4.80 -13.94 7.73
C VAL A 449 -6.12 -13.93 6.94
N SER A 450 -6.26 -14.81 5.94
CA SER A 450 -7.48 -14.91 5.12
C SER A 450 -8.72 -15.20 5.95
N ASN A 451 -8.60 -16.04 6.99
CA ASN A 451 -9.74 -16.40 7.85
C ASN A 451 -10.15 -15.21 8.71
N TYR A 452 -9.19 -14.44 9.22
CA TYR A 452 -9.48 -13.27 10.07
C TYR A 452 -10.10 -12.13 9.26
N ILE A 453 -9.69 -11.95 7.99
CA ILE A 453 -10.35 -11.02 7.08
C ILE A 453 -11.83 -11.36 6.91
N CYS A 454 -12.20 -12.65 6.88
CA CYS A 454 -13.61 -13.08 6.77
C CYS A 454 -14.46 -12.74 8.00
N LEU A 455 -13.85 -12.49 9.17
CA LEU A 455 -14.55 -12.10 10.39
C LEU A 455 -15.02 -10.64 10.35
N TYR A 456 -14.39 -9.80 9.52
CA TYR A 456 -14.78 -8.42 9.36
C TYR A 456 -16.25 -8.30 8.91
N ARG A 457 -17.02 -7.41 9.54
CA ARG A 457 -18.48 -7.25 9.36
C ARG A 457 -19.29 -8.51 9.64
N GLN A 458 -18.79 -9.47 10.40
CA GLN A 458 -19.64 -10.50 10.99
C GLN A 458 -20.22 -10.00 12.31
N HIS A 459 -21.45 -10.40 12.59
CA HIS A 459 -22.11 -10.12 13.87
C HIS A 459 -21.59 -11.08 14.95
N GLU A 460 -21.44 -10.64 16.20
CA GLU A 460 -20.89 -11.46 17.30
C GLU A 460 -21.57 -12.84 17.47
N ARG A 461 -22.91 -12.90 17.30
CA ARG A 461 -23.68 -14.16 17.28
C ARG A 461 -23.21 -15.19 16.24
N LEU A 462 -22.79 -14.75 15.06
CA LEU A 462 -22.24 -15.64 14.02
C LEU A 462 -20.85 -16.17 14.41
N LEU A 463 -20.22 -15.55 15.40
CA LEU A 463 -18.94 -15.96 15.98
C LEU A 463 -19.16 -16.81 17.25
N ASN A 464 -20.21 -17.64 17.24
CA ASN A 464 -20.63 -18.52 18.33
C ASN A 464 -20.92 -17.75 19.63
N ASP A 465 -21.79 -16.73 19.55
CA ASP A 465 -22.22 -15.90 20.69
C ASP A 465 -21.03 -15.41 21.53
N LEU A 466 -20.06 -14.79 20.83
CA LEU A 466 -18.75 -14.48 21.36
C LEU A 466 -18.82 -13.64 22.65
N TYR A 467 -19.77 -12.71 22.73
CA TYR A 467 -19.98 -11.89 23.93
C TYR A 467 -20.41 -12.71 25.14
N TYR A 468 -21.34 -13.65 24.93
CA TYR A 468 -21.82 -14.51 26.01
C TYR A 468 -20.67 -15.36 26.55
N ARG A 469 -19.87 -15.97 25.67
CA ARG A 469 -18.73 -16.80 26.06
C ARG A 469 -17.63 -16.01 26.75
N TRP A 470 -17.34 -14.80 26.28
CA TRP A 470 -16.38 -13.90 26.92
C TRP A 470 -16.86 -13.45 28.30
N GLY A 471 -18.11 -12.99 28.42
CA GLY A 471 -18.70 -12.60 29.70
C GLY A 471 -18.83 -13.76 30.70
N ALA A 472 -18.98 -14.99 30.21
CA ALA A 472 -18.99 -16.20 31.03
C ALA A 472 -17.59 -16.74 31.38
N GLY A 473 -16.51 -16.08 30.92
CA GLY A 473 -15.12 -16.52 31.15
C GLY A 473 -14.72 -17.80 30.40
N GLN A 474 -15.51 -18.22 29.41
CA GLN A 474 -15.24 -19.41 28.58
C GLN A 474 -14.29 -19.13 27.40
N LEU A 475 -14.03 -17.85 27.12
CA LEU A 475 -13.14 -17.39 26.05
C LEU A 475 -11.93 -16.68 26.68
N THR A 476 -10.83 -17.40 26.82
CA THR A 476 -9.59 -16.89 27.41
C THR A 476 -8.52 -16.54 26.38
N ASP A 477 -8.64 -17.08 25.16
CA ASP A 477 -7.68 -16.92 24.07
C ASP A 477 -8.43 -16.95 22.73
N LEU A 478 -8.34 -15.87 21.96
CA LEU A 478 -8.97 -15.75 20.64
C LEU A 478 -8.22 -16.48 19.52
N TYR A 479 -6.98 -16.95 19.76
CA TYR A 479 -6.25 -17.78 18.80
C TYR A 479 -6.66 -19.26 18.83
N ARG A 480 -7.44 -19.70 19.83
CA ARG A 480 -7.75 -21.11 20.10
C ARG A 480 -9.20 -21.51 19.86
#